data_AF-A0AAJ3V944-F1
#
_entry.id   AF-A0AAJ3V944-F1
#
_cell.length_a   1.000
_cell.length_b   1.000
_cell.length_c   1.000
_cell.angle_alpha   90.00
_cell.angle_beta   90.00
_cell.angle_gamma   90.00
#
_symmetry.space_group_name_H-M   'P 1'
#
loop_
_entity.id
_entity.type
_entity.pdbx_description
1 polymer ?
#
loop_
_entity_poly.entity_id
_entity_poly.type
_entity_poly.pdbx_seq_one_letter_code
_entity_poly.pdbx_strand_id
1 'polypeptide(L)'
;MTALEQLDYVKKYFEPLRGKKVEFIDFYLQVLFPASSMKSEHIVFAKSMKLLTSTNEKDTLKKLRVIAYEQNRGLDSNKDGVIWKSEIDKKVQIYMTKGLAYKENKFVCDKTPTSAKTPTSKSVHPIVSLIRKWEYYSGENATSSTIGEFYVSDDPSIHGFIAEPYGPSSIQSGQDKRIPVGEYNLRWYISSTYGKNKYKKKNIILKNGFPNVYNENVSAQRGILIHIGNFGKDTVGCLLPGNGLMKRTINGKEVIVGVSDSAGAFVKLIDYLESKGIENVKLVISENYEKIDK
;
A
#
# COMPACT_ATOMS: atom_id res chain seq x y z
N MET A 1 8.27 -30.87 -15.04
CA MET A 1 7.20 -30.72 -14.04
C MET A 1 5.94 -30.27 -14.75
N THR A 2 4.91 -31.09 -14.77
CA THR A 2 3.59 -30.74 -15.33
C THR A 2 2.83 -29.83 -14.35
N ALA A 3 1.76 -29.18 -14.83
CA ALA A 3 0.89 -28.40 -13.96
C ALA A 3 0.25 -29.25 -12.85
N LEU A 4 -0.03 -30.53 -13.12
CA LEU A 4 -0.56 -31.46 -12.12
C LEU A 4 0.48 -31.80 -11.06
N GLU A 5 1.72 -32.07 -11.47
CA GLU A 5 2.83 -32.31 -10.54
C GLU A 5 3.06 -31.07 -9.65
N GLN A 6 2.95 -29.86 -10.19
CA GLN A 6 3.02 -28.62 -9.39
C GLN A 6 1.95 -28.56 -8.31
N LEU A 7 0.72 -29.00 -8.60
CA LEU A 7 -0.36 -29.03 -7.60
C LEU A 7 -0.09 -30.04 -6.49
N ASP A 8 0.53 -31.18 -6.79
CA ASP A 8 0.95 -32.14 -5.78
C ASP A 8 2.03 -31.56 -4.85
N TYR A 9 2.97 -30.78 -5.40
CA TYR A 9 3.94 -30.02 -4.60
C TYR A 9 3.24 -29.01 -3.68
N VAL A 10 2.32 -28.20 -4.22
CA VAL A 10 1.55 -27.22 -3.43
C VAL A 10 0.79 -27.92 -2.31
N LYS A 11 0.07 -29.00 -2.63
CA LYS A 11 -0.67 -29.81 -1.65
C LYS A 11 0.26 -30.30 -0.54
N LYS A 12 1.41 -30.88 -0.87
CA LYS A 12 2.38 -31.37 0.12
C LYS A 12 2.83 -30.30 1.11
N TYR A 13 3.02 -29.06 0.66
CA TYR A 13 3.44 -27.96 1.53
C TYR A 13 2.33 -27.50 2.47
N PHE A 14 1.08 -27.49 2.04
CA PHE A 14 -0.07 -27.01 2.84
C PHE A 14 -0.81 -28.11 3.60
N GLU A 15 -0.57 -29.38 3.30
CA GLU A 15 -1.16 -30.52 3.99
C GLU A 15 -1.01 -30.46 5.53
N PRO A 16 0.12 -30.00 6.10
CA PRO A 16 0.26 -29.86 7.54
C PRO A 16 -0.72 -28.88 8.20
N LEU A 17 -1.34 -27.97 7.43
CA LEU A 17 -2.33 -27.00 7.92
C LEU A 17 -3.77 -27.53 7.84
N ARG A 18 -4.00 -28.64 7.12
CA ARG A 18 -5.34 -29.18 6.88
C ARG A 18 -6.06 -29.46 8.20
N GLY A 19 -7.29 -28.95 8.32
CA GLY A 19 -8.16 -29.17 9.47
C GLY A 19 -7.73 -28.45 10.76
N LYS A 20 -6.68 -27.61 10.71
CA LYS A 20 -6.22 -26.84 11.87
C LYS A 20 -6.81 -25.44 11.86
N LYS A 21 -6.91 -24.84 13.05
CA LYS A 21 -7.22 -23.42 13.19
C LYS A 21 -5.96 -22.61 12.86
N VAL A 22 -5.97 -21.93 11.73
CA VAL A 22 -4.81 -21.18 11.21
C VAL A 22 -5.14 -19.70 11.06
N GLU A 23 -4.12 -18.87 11.18
CA GLU A 23 -4.14 -17.45 10.84
C GLU A 23 -3.72 -17.24 9.38
N PHE A 24 -4.05 -16.08 8.79
CA PHE A 24 -3.68 -15.81 7.40
C PHE A 24 -2.16 -15.88 7.17
N ILE A 25 -1.38 -15.36 8.11
CA ILE A 25 0.08 -15.40 8.07
C ILE A 25 0.63 -16.84 8.05
N ASP A 26 -0.08 -17.83 8.60
CA ASP A 26 0.41 -19.21 8.63
C ASP A 26 0.55 -19.79 7.21
N PHE A 27 -0.31 -19.38 6.27
CA PHE A 27 -0.16 -19.76 4.86
C PHE A 27 1.12 -19.19 4.25
N TYR A 28 1.46 -17.95 4.58
CA TYR A 28 2.67 -17.29 4.10
C TYR A 28 3.93 -17.93 4.73
N LEU A 29 3.92 -18.13 6.04
CA LEU A 29 5.02 -18.78 6.76
C LEU A 29 5.20 -20.24 6.37
N GLN A 30 4.14 -20.95 6.00
CA GLN A 30 4.25 -22.33 5.52
C GLN A 30 5.11 -22.45 4.26
N VAL A 31 5.17 -21.40 3.43
CA VAL A 31 6.04 -21.35 2.25
C VAL A 31 7.40 -20.74 2.61
N LEU A 32 7.39 -19.61 3.30
CA LEU A 32 8.60 -18.84 3.60
C LEU A 32 9.52 -19.53 4.61
N PHE A 33 8.97 -19.98 5.73
CA PHE A 33 9.71 -20.63 6.81
C PHE A 33 8.78 -21.52 7.66
N PRO A 34 8.48 -22.76 7.21
CA PRO A 34 7.44 -23.61 7.80
C PRO A 34 7.60 -23.82 9.31
N ALA A 35 8.83 -23.81 9.83
CA ALA A 35 9.14 -23.96 11.25
C ALA A 35 8.59 -22.81 12.14
N SER A 36 8.15 -21.70 11.54
CA SER A 36 7.50 -20.58 12.22
C SER A 36 5.98 -20.53 12.02
N SER A 37 5.44 -21.33 11.10
CA SER A 37 3.99 -21.45 10.87
C SER A 37 3.29 -21.97 12.12
N MET A 38 2.11 -21.43 12.43
CA MET A 38 1.27 -21.77 13.58
C MET A 38 1.90 -21.56 14.97
N LYS A 39 3.05 -20.89 15.06
CA LYS A 39 3.64 -20.49 16.35
C LYS A 39 3.08 -19.15 16.80
N SER A 40 3.06 -18.92 18.13
CA SER A 40 2.77 -17.61 18.72
C SER A 40 3.82 -16.56 18.32
N GLU A 41 3.62 -15.30 18.72
CA GLU A 41 4.55 -14.22 18.39
C GLU A 41 6.00 -14.55 18.78
N HIS A 42 6.91 -14.42 17.82
CA HIS A 42 8.32 -14.74 18.00
C HIS A 42 9.15 -14.13 16.86
N ILE A 43 10.46 -14.18 17.04
CA ILE A 43 11.45 -13.80 16.02
C ILE A 43 11.50 -14.89 14.95
N VAL A 44 11.14 -14.53 13.72
CA VAL A 44 11.23 -15.42 12.56
C VAL A 44 12.66 -15.45 12.03
N PHE A 45 13.28 -14.28 11.84
CA PHE A 45 14.67 -14.14 11.38
C PHE A 45 15.43 -13.10 12.22
N ALA A 46 16.75 -13.21 12.28
CA ALA A 46 17.58 -12.23 12.97
C ALA A 46 18.95 -12.11 12.31
N LYS A 47 19.53 -10.90 12.31
CA LYS A 47 20.83 -10.60 11.69
C LYS A 47 21.99 -11.37 12.34
N SER A 48 21.85 -11.77 13.60
CA SER A 48 22.86 -12.57 14.29
C SER A 48 22.24 -13.46 15.37
N MET A 49 22.98 -14.51 15.74
CA MET A 49 22.56 -15.46 16.80
C MET A 49 22.30 -14.78 18.15
N LYS A 50 22.98 -13.66 18.44
CA LYS A 50 22.85 -12.93 19.72
C LYS A 50 21.49 -12.24 19.88
N LEU A 51 20.79 -12.00 18.77
CA LEU A 51 19.50 -11.33 18.75
C LEU A 51 18.33 -12.31 18.88
N LEU A 52 18.59 -13.62 18.82
CA LEU A 52 17.56 -14.63 19.02
C LEU A 52 17.27 -14.79 20.51
N THR A 53 16.00 -14.70 20.89
CA THR A 53 15.54 -14.80 22.29
C THR A 53 15.14 -16.21 22.70
N SER A 54 15.03 -17.15 21.76
CA SER A 54 14.60 -18.51 22.05
C SER A 54 15.75 -19.38 22.59
N THR A 55 15.63 -19.84 23.83
CA THR A 55 16.63 -20.70 24.48
C THR A 55 16.45 -22.18 24.14
N ASN A 56 15.21 -22.65 23.98
CA ASN A 56 14.87 -24.08 23.80
C ASN A 56 14.82 -24.56 22.33
N GLU A 57 15.27 -23.75 21.38
CA GLU A 57 15.30 -24.11 19.96
C GLU A 57 16.61 -24.81 19.58
N LYS A 58 16.53 -25.79 18.67
CA LYS A 58 17.72 -26.49 18.14
C LYS A 58 18.65 -25.51 17.43
N ASP A 59 19.96 -25.63 17.66
CA ASP A 59 20.97 -24.76 17.05
C ASP A 59 20.95 -24.75 15.52
N THR A 60 20.57 -25.86 14.89
CA THR A 60 20.40 -25.93 13.43
C THR A 60 19.30 -24.99 12.95
N LEU A 61 18.18 -24.91 13.67
CA LEU A 61 17.08 -24.03 13.33
C LEU A 61 17.45 -22.56 13.58
N LYS A 62 18.12 -22.26 14.70
CA LYS A 62 18.64 -20.92 14.98
C LYS A 62 19.58 -20.42 13.87
N LYS A 63 20.49 -21.28 13.39
CA LYS A 63 21.38 -20.96 12.25
C LYS A 63 20.60 -20.64 10.97
N LEU A 64 19.56 -21.41 10.66
CA LEU A 64 18.71 -21.15 9.49
C LEU A 64 18.00 -19.79 9.60
N ARG A 65 17.54 -19.41 10.80
CA ARG A 65 16.92 -18.09 11.01
C ARG A 65 17.89 -16.94 10.72
N VAL A 66 19.17 -17.12 11.05
CA VAL A 66 20.20 -16.11 10.80
C VAL A 66 20.60 -16.04 9.33
N ILE A 67 20.80 -17.19 8.69
CA ILE A 67 21.17 -17.25 7.26
C ILE A 67 20.06 -16.64 6.38
N ALA A 68 18.81 -16.92 6.71
CA ALA A 68 17.67 -16.42 5.95
C ALA A 68 17.42 -14.91 6.12
N TYR A 69 18.00 -14.27 7.15
CA TYR A 69 17.75 -12.86 7.43
C TYR A 69 18.09 -11.96 6.26
N GLU A 70 19.28 -12.08 5.65
CA GLU A 70 19.70 -11.15 4.60
C GLU A 70 18.80 -11.18 3.35
N GLN A 71 18.30 -12.35 2.97
CA GLN A 71 17.35 -12.51 1.86
C GLN A 71 15.97 -11.94 2.20
N ASN A 72 15.63 -11.88 3.49
CA ASN A 72 14.33 -11.45 3.99
C ASN A 72 14.38 -10.11 4.72
N ARG A 73 15.51 -9.40 4.71
CA ARG A 73 15.72 -8.12 5.42
C ARG A 73 14.70 -7.05 5.04
N GLY A 74 14.11 -7.18 3.85
CA GLY A 74 13.01 -6.32 3.42
C GLY A 74 11.77 -6.43 4.31
N LEU A 75 11.65 -7.43 5.18
CA LEU A 75 10.57 -7.61 6.15
C LEU A 75 10.87 -6.92 7.50
N ASP A 76 12.14 -6.62 7.81
CA ASP A 76 12.55 -5.86 9.01
C ASP A 76 12.14 -4.40 8.82
N SER A 77 11.04 -4.00 9.46
CA SER A 77 10.39 -2.72 9.21
C SER A 77 10.98 -1.60 10.05
N ASN A 78 11.45 -1.93 11.26
CA ASN A 78 12.05 -0.98 12.20
C ASN A 78 13.60 -0.92 12.09
N LYS A 79 14.21 -1.83 11.31
CA LYS A 79 15.65 -1.97 11.06
C LYS A 79 16.46 -2.29 12.31
N ASP A 80 15.86 -3.00 13.27
CA ASP A 80 16.51 -3.39 14.52
C ASP A 80 17.40 -4.65 14.38
N GLY A 81 17.41 -5.26 13.18
CA GLY A 81 18.16 -6.49 12.93
C GLY A 81 17.38 -7.76 13.27
N VAL A 82 16.09 -7.66 13.56
CA VAL A 82 15.19 -8.74 13.94
C VAL A 82 13.92 -8.64 13.10
N ILE A 83 13.37 -9.78 12.69
CA ILE A 83 12.10 -9.83 11.97
C ILE A 83 11.12 -10.62 12.82
N TRP A 84 10.14 -9.91 13.37
CA TRP A 84 9.06 -10.49 14.16
C TRP A 84 7.94 -11.06 13.28
N LYS A 85 7.24 -12.08 13.78
CA LYS A 85 6.04 -12.63 13.12
C LYS A 85 5.02 -11.51 12.84
N SER A 86 4.82 -10.59 13.78
CA SER A 86 3.92 -9.44 13.63
C SER A 86 4.34 -8.45 12.54
N GLU A 87 5.64 -8.28 12.27
CA GLU A 87 6.11 -7.44 11.16
C GLU A 87 5.80 -8.07 9.81
N ILE A 88 6.00 -9.39 9.72
CA ILE A 88 5.60 -10.16 8.54
C ILE A 88 4.08 -10.08 8.36
N ASP A 89 3.31 -10.20 9.44
CA ASP A 89 1.85 -10.20 9.40
C ASP A 89 1.35 -8.87 8.81
N LYS A 90 1.81 -7.73 9.36
CA LYS A 90 1.48 -6.40 8.85
C LYS A 90 1.73 -6.26 7.35
N LYS A 91 2.82 -6.82 6.83
CA LYS A 91 3.14 -6.79 5.39
C LYS A 91 2.26 -7.71 4.57
N VAL A 92 1.81 -8.82 5.14
CA VAL A 92 1.04 -9.86 4.45
C VAL A 92 -0.47 -9.58 4.50
N GLN A 93 -0.98 -8.83 5.48
CA GLN A 93 -2.39 -8.43 5.62
C GLN A 93 -2.97 -7.76 4.37
N ILE A 94 -2.13 -7.11 3.58
CA ILE A 94 -2.50 -6.54 2.28
C ILE A 94 -3.09 -7.59 1.32
N TYR A 95 -2.55 -8.81 1.30
CA TYR A 95 -3.02 -9.88 0.43
C TYR A 95 -4.36 -10.45 0.89
N MET A 96 -4.57 -10.54 2.20
CA MET A 96 -5.87 -10.91 2.77
C MET A 96 -6.93 -9.89 2.34
N THR A 97 -6.61 -8.60 2.50
CA THR A 97 -7.51 -7.50 2.13
C THR A 97 -7.86 -7.54 0.64
N LYS A 98 -6.86 -7.75 -0.24
CA LYS A 98 -7.07 -7.91 -1.69
C LYS A 98 -7.93 -9.13 -2.01
N GLY A 99 -7.68 -10.26 -1.36
CA GLY A 99 -8.39 -11.53 -1.59
C GLY A 99 -9.87 -11.47 -1.21
N LEU A 100 -10.26 -10.64 -0.23
CA LEU A 100 -11.66 -10.46 0.15
C LEU A 100 -12.55 -9.97 -0.99
N ALA A 101 -12.02 -9.18 -1.93
CA ALA A 101 -12.75 -8.73 -3.11
C ALA A 101 -13.13 -9.90 -4.06
N TYR A 102 -12.42 -11.02 -3.96
CA TYR A 102 -12.60 -12.22 -4.78
C TYR A 102 -13.22 -13.38 -3.98
N LYS A 103 -13.76 -13.09 -2.79
CA LYS A 103 -14.34 -14.11 -1.93
C LYS A 103 -15.61 -14.67 -2.59
N GLU A 104 -15.48 -15.88 -3.13
CA GLU A 104 -16.61 -16.62 -3.67
C GLU A 104 -17.49 -17.14 -2.52
N ASN A 105 -18.79 -16.84 -2.57
CA ASN A 105 -19.71 -17.23 -1.50
C ASN A 105 -20.25 -18.66 -1.68
N LYS A 106 -20.06 -19.26 -2.87
CA LYS A 106 -20.41 -20.65 -3.17
C LYS A 106 -19.34 -21.32 -4.03
N PHE A 107 -18.23 -21.72 -3.39
CA PHE A 107 -17.23 -22.55 -4.04
C PHE A 107 -17.77 -23.98 -4.18
N VAL A 108 -17.91 -24.46 -5.42
CA VAL A 108 -18.35 -25.83 -5.74
C VAL A 108 -17.27 -26.44 -6.62
N CYS A 109 -16.64 -27.51 -6.14
CA CYS A 109 -15.73 -28.33 -6.96
C CYS A 109 -16.52 -28.98 -8.12
N ASP A 110 -15.86 -29.21 -9.26
CA ASP A 110 -16.41 -29.97 -10.40
C ASP A 110 -17.53 -29.30 -11.22
N LYS A 111 -17.54 -27.96 -11.33
CA LYS A 111 -18.22 -27.36 -12.50
C LYS A 111 -17.48 -27.80 -13.76
N THR A 112 -18.14 -28.57 -14.62
CA THR A 112 -17.73 -28.71 -16.02
C THR A 112 -17.54 -27.30 -16.60
N PRO A 113 -16.45 -27.04 -17.35
CA PRO A 113 -16.11 -25.70 -17.79
C PRO A 113 -17.12 -25.24 -18.84
N THR A 114 -18.23 -24.65 -18.41
CA THR A 114 -19.11 -23.88 -19.28
C THR A 114 -18.32 -22.66 -19.70
N SER A 115 -17.76 -22.72 -20.92
CA SER A 115 -16.93 -21.70 -21.58
C SER A 115 -16.60 -20.54 -20.64
N ALA A 116 -15.65 -20.79 -19.73
CA ALA A 116 -15.01 -19.70 -19.02
C ALA A 116 -14.60 -18.75 -20.13
N LYS A 117 -15.14 -17.52 -20.13
CA LYS A 117 -14.57 -16.45 -20.95
C LYS A 117 -13.08 -16.53 -20.69
N THR A 118 -12.34 -17.02 -21.67
CA THR A 118 -10.89 -17.04 -21.64
C THR A 118 -10.53 -15.61 -21.27
N PRO A 119 -9.96 -15.35 -20.07
CA PRO A 119 -9.36 -14.06 -19.86
C PRO A 119 -8.16 -14.12 -20.80
N THR A 120 -8.33 -13.52 -21.98
CA THR A 120 -7.22 -12.90 -22.69
C THR A 120 -6.36 -12.26 -21.63
N SER A 121 -5.07 -12.57 -21.61
CA SER A 121 -4.10 -12.06 -20.66
C SER A 121 -4.28 -10.56 -20.48
N LYS A 122 -5.12 -10.15 -19.53
CA LYS A 122 -5.32 -8.75 -19.21
C LYS A 122 -4.03 -8.37 -18.54
N SER A 123 -3.25 -7.54 -19.22
CA SER A 123 -2.16 -6.79 -18.63
C SER A 123 -2.66 -6.24 -17.30
N VAL A 124 -2.22 -6.83 -16.19
CA VAL A 124 -2.54 -6.29 -14.87
C VAL A 124 -1.71 -5.02 -14.77
N HIS A 125 -2.34 -3.89 -15.11
CA HIS A 125 -1.73 -2.58 -14.94
C HIS A 125 -1.24 -2.47 -13.50
N PRO A 126 0.00 -2.02 -13.27
CA PRO A 126 0.43 -1.67 -11.93
C PRO A 126 -0.53 -0.64 -11.28
N ILE A 127 -0.79 -0.81 -9.99
CA ILE A 127 -1.77 -0.01 -9.25
C ILE A 127 -1.07 0.77 -8.15
N VAL A 128 -1.28 2.07 -8.14
CA VAL A 128 -1.11 2.91 -6.94
C VAL A 128 -2.42 2.83 -6.16
N SER A 129 -2.41 2.25 -4.98
CA SER A 129 -3.58 2.18 -4.10
C SER A 129 -3.54 3.33 -3.11
N LEU A 130 -4.65 4.02 -2.90
CA LEU A 130 -4.89 4.99 -1.82
C LEU A 130 -6.08 4.53 -1.00
N ILE A 131 -5.87 4.29 0.29
CA ILE A 131 -6.90 3.88 1.24
C ILE A 131 -7.07 4.99 2.27
N ARG A 132 -8.19 5.71 2.25
CA ARG A 132 -8.50 6.75 3.25
C ARG A 132 -8.71 6.12 4.63
N LYS A 133 -8.06 6.70 5.64
CA LYS A 133 -7.99 6.16 7.01
C LYS A 133 -8.44 7.17 8.07
N TRP A 134 -8.04 8.43 7.91
CA TRP A 134 -8.25 9.47 8.90
C TRP A 134 -8.86 10.72 8.29
N GLU A 135 -9.65 11.42 9.09
CA GLU A 135 -10.13 12.77 8.78
C GLU A 135 -9.86 13.67 9.98
N TYR A 136 -9.44 14.89 9.71
CA TYR A 136 -9.29 15.92 10.72
C TYR A 136 -9.93 17.21 10.23
N TYR A 137 -10.86 17.73 11.02
CA TYR A 137 -11.50 19.02 10.81
C TYR A 137 -11.09 20.00 11.91
N SER A 138 -10.63 21.17 11.49
CA SER A 138 -10.16 22.25 12.37
C SER A 138 -11.08 23.47 12.40
N GLY A 139 -12.18 23.45 11.64
CA GLY A 139 -13.04 24.62 11.42
C GLY A 139 -12.88 25.26 10.04
N GLU A 140 -11.75 25.01 9.35
CA GLU A 140 -11.46 25.55 8.02
C GLU A 140 -10.80 24.50 7.13
N ASN A 141 -11.10 24.49 5.83
CA ASN A 141 -10.52 23.54 4.87
C ASN A 141 -8.99 23.64 4.80
N ALA A 142 -8.43 24.85 4.87
CA ALA A 142 -6.99 25.11 4.77
C ALA A 142 -6.17 24.34 5.84
N THR A 143 -6.77 24.02 6.97
CA THR A 143 -6.14 23.32 8.09
C THR A 143 -6.79 21.97 8.38
N SER A 144 -7.66 21.50 7.49
CA SER A 144 -8.37 20.22 7.58
C SER A 144 -7.91 19.28 6.46
N SER A 145 -7.90 17.99 6.73
CA SER A 145 -7.37 17.00 5.78
C SER A 145 -8.12 15.67 5.90
N THR A 146 -8.29 15.01 4.76
CA THR A 146 -8.48 13.55 4.70
C THR A 146 -7.10 12.94 4.47
N ILE A 147 -6.70 11.94 5.26
CA ILE A 147 -5.42 11.27 5.12
C ILE A 147 -5.66 9.78 4.87
N GLY A 148 -4.97 9.24 3.87
CA GLY A 148 -4.95 7.82 3.58
C GLY A 148 -3.55 7.24 3.47
N GLU A 149 -3.44 5.93 3.60
CA GLU A 149 -2.24 5.18 3.26
C GLU A 149 -2.19 4.95 1.76
N PHE A 150 -1.00 5.05 1.16
CA PHE A 150 -0.79 4.64 -0.22
C PHE A 150 0.36 3.65 -0.38
N TYR A 151 0.27 2.82 -1.40
CA TYR A 151 1.33 1.91 -1.81
C TYR A 151 1.23 1.57 -3.30
N VAL A 152 2.34 1.09 -3.86
CA VAL A 152 2.41 0.60 -5.24
C VAL A 152 2.37 -0.93 -5.26
N SER A 153 1.54 -1.51 -6.13
CA SER A 153 1.23 -2.95 -6.12
C SER A 153 2.39 -3.86 -6.51
N ASP A 154 3.24 -3.42 -7.45
CA ASP A 154 4.36 -4.17 -7.99
C ASP A 154 5.73 -3.68 -7.43
N ASP A 155 5.72 -2.63 -6.62
CA ASP A 155 6.88 -2.17 -5.85
C ASP A 155 6.47 -1.70 -4.44
N PRO A 156 6.34 -2.62 -3.48
CA PRO A 156 5.92 -2.29 -2.11
C PRO A 156 6.89 -1.38 -1.35
N SER A 157 8.12 -1.17 -1.86
CA SER A 157 9.05 -0.21 -1.26
C SER A 157 8.57 1.23 -1.41
N ILE A 158 7.65 1.48 -2.34
CA ILE A 158 7.00 2.76 -2.59
C ILE A 158 5.65 2.76 -1.88
N HIS A 159 5.65 3.33 -0.68
CA HIS A 159 4.48 3.50 0.16
C HIS A 159 4.60 4.78 1.00
N GLY A 160 3.50 5.16 1.64
CA GLY A 160 3.44 6.31 2.53
C GLY A 160 2.01 6.73 2.77
N PHE A 161 1.78 8.05 2.80
CA PHE A 161 0.47 8.64 3.05
C PHE A 161 0.14 9.67 1.97
N ILE A 162 -1.16 9.92 1.76
CA ILE A 162 -1.66 11.00 0.91
C ILE A 162 -2.63 11.84 1.72
N ALA A 163 -2.43 13.16 1.73
CA ALA A 163 -3.43 14.12 2.19
C ALA A 163 -4.28 14.65 1.01
N GLU A 164 -5.57 14.81 1.26
CA GLU A 164 -6.59 15.38 0.37
C GLU A 164 -7.44 16.39 1.18
N PRO A 165 -8.28 17.23 0.55
CA PRO A 165 -9.23 18.05 1.28
C PRO A 165 -10.12 17.22 2.22
N TYR A 166 -10.48 17.80 3.37
CA TYR A 166 -11.47 17.23 4.28
C TYR A 166 -12.88 17.24 3.67
N GLY A 167 -13.74 16.33 4.13
CA GLY A 167 -15.17 16.38 3.84
C GLY A 167 -15.56 15.75 2.49
N PRO A 168 -16.84 15.79 2.14
CA PRO A 168 -17.42 14.90 1.14
C PRO A 168 -16.75 15.01 -0.23
N SER A 169 -16.67 13.87 -0.90
CA SER A 169 -16.20 13.79 -2.27
C SER A 169 -17.13 14.53 -3.24
N SER A 170 -16.58 15.07 -4.33
CA SER A 170 -17.36 15.65 -5.42
C SER A 170 -16.73 15.28 -6.76
N ILE A 171 -17.50 15.26 -7.83
CA ILE A 171 -17.00 15.17 -9.21
C ILE A 171 -16.77 16.56 -9.84
N GLN A 172 -17.33 17.62 -9.25
CA GLN A 172 -17.33 18.98 -9.80
C GLN A 172 -16.02 19.73 -9.48
N SER A 173 -15.60 20.59 -10.40
CA SER A 173 -14.42 21.44 -10.23
C SER A 173 -14.70 22.66 -9.35
N GLY A 174 -13.65 23.24 -8.77
CA GLY A 174 -13.72 24.52 -8.06
C GLY A 174 -14.39 24.49 -6.68
N GLN A 175 -14.53 23.31 -6.07
CA GLN A 175 -15.27 23.15 -4.80
C GLN A 175 -14.37 22.90 -3.58
N ASP A 176 -13.05 22.81 -3.75
CA ASP A 176 -12.14 22.40 -2.66
C ASP A 176 -12.60 21.10 -1.98
N LYS A 177 -12.84 20.09 -2.82
CA LYS A 177 -13.32 18.77 -2.41
C LYS A 177 -12.47 17.68 -3.02
N ARG A 178 -12.26 16.63 -2.25
CA ARG A 178 -11.61 15.39 -2.73
C ARG A 178 -12.44 14.72 -3.83
N ILE A 179 -11.82 13.81 -4.56
CA ILE A 179 -12.49 13.03 -5.61
C ILE A 179 -13.17 11.78 -5.03
N PRO A 180 -14.20 11.19 -5.67
CA PRO A 180 -14.84 9.98 -5.16
C PRO A 180 -13.90 8.76 -5.13
N VAL A 181 -14.26 7.74 -4.37
CA VAL A 181 -13.63 6.41 -4.50
C VAL A 181 -13.80 5.87 -5.91
N GLY A 182 -12.86 5.05 -6.37
CA GLY A 182 -12.91 4.47 -7.72
C GLY A 182 -11.54 4.24 -8.34
N GLU A 183 -11.54 3.77 -9.58
CA GLU A 183 -10.34 3.63 -10.41
C GLU A 183 -10.16 4.88 -11.28
N TYR A 184 -8.91 5.31 -11.39
CA TYR A 184 -8.50 6.49 -12.13
C TYR A 184 -7.32 6.19 -13.06
N ASN A 185 -7.39 6.81 -14.23
CA ASN A 185 -6.28 6.91 -15.16
C ASN A 185 -5.35 8.05 -14.75
N LEU A 186 -4.10 7.94 -15.16
CA LEU A 186 -3.07 8.95 -14.96
C LEU A 186 -2.58 9.45 -16.32
N ARG A 187 -2.29 10.75 -16.39
CA ARG A 187 -1.56 11.35 -17.52
C ARG A 187 -0.59 12.40 -17.02
N TRP A 188 0.46 12.66 -17.79
CA TRP A 188 1.31 13.81 -17.53
C TRP A 188 0.59 15.12 -17.84
N TYR A 189 0.80 16.13 -17.00
CA TYR A 189 0.23 17.46 -17.13
C TYR A 189 1.27 18.54 -16.83
N ILE A 190 1.21 19.61 -17.62
CA ILE A 190 2.06 20.79 -17.47
C ILE A 190 1.18 22.02 -17.70
N SER A 191 1.40 23.04 -16.87
CA SER A 191 0.83 24.37 -17.08
C SER A 191 1.83 25.45 -16.66
N SER A 192 1.46 26.73 -16.82
CA SER A 192 2.27 27.84 -16.30
C SER A 192 2.49 27.74 -14.79
N THR A 193 1.46 27.40 -14.02
CA THR A 193 1.54 27.25 -12.55
C THR A 193 2.15 25.91 -12.11
N TYR A 194 2.00 24.86 -12.92
CA TYR A 194 2.53 23.52 -12.68
C TYR A 194 3.50 23.12 -13.79
N GLY A 195 4.54 23.94 -13.95
CA GLY A 195 5.63 23.70 -14.89
C GLY A 195 6.69 22.74 -14.34
N LYS A 196 7.49 22.14 -15.24
CA LYS A 196 8.60 21.20 -14.90
C LYS A 196 9.58 21.76 -13.85
N ASN A 197 9.73 23.08 -13.81
CA ASN A 197 10.65 23.79 -12.92
C ASN A 197 9.99 24.32 -11.63
N LYS A 198 8.72 23.99 -11.35
CA LYS A 198 7.98 24.50 -10.16
C LYS A 198 8.77 24.28 -8.86
N TYR A 199 9.51 23.18 -8.76
CA TYR A 199 10.29 22.80 -7.59
C TYR A 199 11.81 22.96 -7.77
N LYS A 200 12.27 23.78 -8.73
CA LYS A 200 13.69 24.03 -8.96
C LYS A 200 14.44 24.50 -7.71
N LYS A 201 13.79 25.33 -6.87
CA LYS A 201 14.35 25.79 -5.57
C LYS A 201 14.59 24.66 -4.56
N LYS A 202 13.99 23.49 -4.77
CA LYS A 202 14.18 22.27 -3.98
C LYS A 202 15.11 21.27 -4.69
N ASN A 203 15.83 21.70 -5.74
CA ASN A 203 16.65 20.86 -6.62
C ASN A 203 15.87 19.72 -7.30
N ILE A 204 14.57 19.93 -7.56
CA ILE A 204 13.72 18.98 -8.27
C ILE A 204 13.31 19.59 -9.61
N ILE A 205 13.64 18.90 -10.71
CA ILE A 205 13.24 19.25 -12.08
C ILE A 205 12.53 18.02 -12.67
N LEU A 206 11.28 18.18 -13.07
CA LEU A 206 10.47 17.08 -13.59
C LEU A 206 10.74 16.85 -15.07
N LYS A 207 10.88 15.58 -15.49
CA LYS A 207 11.06 15.24 -16.90
C LYS A 207 9.75 15.38 -17.67
N ASN A 208 8.67 14.83 -17.14
CA ASN A 208 7.39 14.73 -17.86
C ASN A 208 6.28 15.66 -17.33
N GLY A 209 6.40 16.17 -16.10
CA GLY A 209 5.41 17.07 -15.49
C GLY A 209 4.76 16.45 -14.27
N PHE A 210 3.51 16.83 -13.99
CA PHE A 210 2.74 16.37 -12.83
C PHE A 210 1.76 15.27 -13.24
N PRO A 211 1.57 14.22 -12.43
CA PRO A 211 0.49 13.26 -12.64
C PRO A 211 -0.86 13.96 -12.46
N ASN A 212 -1.71 13.86 -13.47
CA ASN A 212 -3.10 14.31 -13.44
C ASN A 212 -4.04 13.10 -13.44
N VAL A 213 -4.95 13.10 -12.48
CA VAL A 213 -5.84 12.00 -12.13
C VAL A 213 -7.21 12.24 -12.76
N TYR A 214 -7.75 11.25 -13.47
CA TYR A 214 -9.06 11.37 -14.14
C TYR A 214 -9.72 10.02 -14.42
N ASN A 215 -11.04 10.02 -14.59
CA ASN A 215 -11.80 8.89 -15.13
C ASN A 215 -13.02 9.41 -15.90
N GLU A 216 -13.95 8.52 -16.23
CA GLU A 216 -15.19 8.87 -16.95
C GLU A 216 -16.09 9.87 -16.18
N ASN A 217 -16.04 9.86 -14.84
CA ASN A 217 -16.88 10.70 -13.99
C ASN A 217 -16.16 11.98 -13.52
N VAL A 218 -14.84 11.91 -13.38
CA VAL A 218 -13.99 13.02 -12.97
C VAL A 218 -13.12 13.43 -14.14
N SER A 219 -13.56 14.49 -14.81
CA SER A 219 -12.89 15.07 -15.96
C SER A 219 -11.43 15.45 -15.66
N ALA A 220 -10.54 15.16 -16.61
CA ALA A 220 -9.13 15.54 -16.53
C ALA A 220 -8.90 17.06 -16.49
N GLN A 221 -9.90 17.86 -16.90
CA GLN A 221 -9.90 19.32 -16.81
C GLN A 221 -10.14 19.83 -15.39
N ARG A 222 -10.64 18.98 -14.47
CA ARG A 222 -10.70 19.32 -13.05
C ARG A 222 -9.31 19.56 -12.45
N GLY A 223 -8.26 19.03 -13.08
CA GLY A 223 -6.88 19.34 -12.71
C GLY A 223 -6.48 18.75 -11.35
N ILE A 224 -6.88 17.50 -11.09
CA ILE A 224 -6.52 16.78 -9.87
C ILE A 224 -5.10 16.27 -10.01
N LEU A 225 -4.15 17.02 -9.46
CA LEU A 225 -2.74 16.71 -9.57
C LEU A 225 -2.23 15.94 -8.36
N ILE A 226 -1.21 15.11 -8.57
CA ILE A 226 -0.35 14.63 -7.49
C ILE A 226 0.83 15.60 -7.39
N HIS A 227 1.04 16.24 -6.25
CA HIS A 227 2.10 17.24 -6.11
C HIS A 227 2.58 17.44 -4.67
N ILE A 228 3.74 18.10 -4.50
CA ILE A 228 4.30 18.38 -3.18
C ILE A 228 3.38 19.32 -2.40
N GLY A 229 3.01 18.93 -1.19
CA GLY A 229 2.20 19.67 -0.23
C GLY A 229 1.99 18.82 1.03
N ASN A 230 1.64 19.44 2.14
CA ASN A 230 1.60 18.77 3.43
C ASN A 230 0.23 18.87 4.13
N PHE A 231 -0.56 19.90 3.83
CA PHE A 231 -1.82 20.22 4.52
C PHE A 231 -2.92 20.64 3.54
N GLY A 232 -4.16 20.74 4.03
CA GLY A 232 -5.33 21.20 3.26
C GLY A 232 -5.08 22.47 2.44
N LYS A 233 -4.40 23.49 2.97
CA LYS A 233 -4.08 24.73 2.25
C LYS A 233 -3.26 24.55 0.98
N ASP A 234 -2.55 23.43 0.86
CA ASP A 234 -1.73 23.13 -0.30
C ASP A 234 -2.55 22.46 -1.41
N THR A 235 -3.83 22.17 -1.20
CA THR A 235 -4.70 21.47 -2.14
C THR A 235 -6.09 22.09 -2.22
N VAL A 236 -6.72 21.98 -3.39
CA VAL A 236 -8.16 22.26 -3.58
C VAL A 236 -8.88 21.06 -4.21
N GLY A 237 -8.31 19.86 -4.02
CA GLY A 237 -8.75 18.59 -4.61
C GLY A 237 -7.61 17.67 -5.04
N CYS A 238 -6.38 18.19 -5.11
CA CYS A 238 -5.15 17.47 -5.41
C CYS A 238 -4.76 16.45 -4.32
N LEU A 239 -3.91 15.50 -4.70
CA LEU A 239 -3.35 14.45 -3.84
C LEU A 239 -1.94 14.84 -3.40
N LEU A 240 -1.71 14.88 -2.10
CA LEU A 240 -0.46 15.32 -1.50
C LEU A 240 0.29 14.13 -0.87
N PRO A 241 1.24 13.48 -1.57
CA PRO A 241 1.96 12.33 -1.03
C PRO A 241 2.96 12.77 0.05
N GLY A 242 3.23 11.91 1.03
CA GLY A 242 4.27 12.07 2.05
C GLY A 242 4.77 10.74 2.61
N ASN A 243 6.02 10.69 3.06
CA ASN A 243 6.60 9.47 3.64
C ASN A 243 6.18 9.27 5.10
N GLY A 244 5.64 10.29 5.76
CA GLY A 244 5.21 10.22 7.16
C GLY A 244 3.93 10.99 7.43
N LEU A 245 3.45 10.86 8.67
CA LEU A 245 2.29 11.59 9.17
C LEU A 245 2.76 12.85 9.92
N MET A 246 1.96 13.91 9.84
CA MET A 246 2.06 15.04 10.76
C MET A 246 0.98 14.94 11.81
N LYS A 247 1.40 14.89 13.07
CA LYS A 247 0.54 14.77 14.23
C LYS A 247 0.61 16.02 15.10
N ARG A 248 -0.50 16.34 15.75
CA ARG A 248 -0.59 17.42 16.75
C ARG A 248 -1.38 16.93 17.95
N THR A 249 -1.07 17.48 19.12
CA THR A 249 -1.88 17.28 20.33
C THR A 249 -2.90 18.40 20.42
N ILE A 250 -4.19 18.06 20.35
CA ILE A 250 -5.30 19.00 20.47
C ILE A 250 -6.22 18.47 21.55
N ASN A 251 -6.50 19.28 22.57
CA ASN A 251 -7.31 18.90 23.73
C ASN A 251 -6.83 17.58 24.38
N GLY A 252 -5.52 17.39 24.47
CA GLY A 252 -4.91 16.18 25.04
C GLY A 252 -4.96 14.94 24.15
N LYS A 253 -5.53 15.01 22.94
CA LYS A 253 -5.59 13.90 21.98
C LYS A 253 -4.64 14.13 20.82
N GLU A 254 -3.90 13.09 20.44
CA GLU A 254 -3.09 13.10 19.22
C GLU A 254 -4.00 12.98 18.00
N VAL A 255 -3.88 13.93 17.06
CA VAL A 255 -4.63 13.96 15.81
C VAL A 255 -3.68 14.08 14.62
N ILE A 256 -4.03 13.40 13.52
CA ILE A 256 -3.30 13.46 12.26
C ILE A 256 -3.86 14.63 11.45
N VAL A 257 -3.02 15.61 11.16
CA VAL A 257 -3.44 16.86 10.50
C VAL A 257 -2.98 16.97 9.05
N GLY A 258 -2.07 16.09 8.62
CA GLY A 258 -1.48 16.10 7.29
C GLY A 258 -0.35 15.08 7.15
N VAL A 259 0.48 15.28 6.14
CA VAL A 259 1.62 14.40 5.80
C VAL A 259 2.96 15.13 5.94
N SER A 260 4.02 14.40 6.24
CA SER A 260 5.40 14.90 6.30
C SER A 260 6.26 14.30 5.19
N ASP A 261 7.38 14.96 4.90
CA ASP A 261 8.32 14.59 3.83
C ASP A 261 7.62 14.35 2.46
N SER A 262 6.83 15.35 2.04
CA SER A 262 6.12 15.29 0.77
C SER A 262 7.04 15.28 -0.45
N ALA A 263 8.16 16.00 -0.39
CA ALA A 263 9.12 16.02 -1.48
C ALA A 263 9.73 14.64 -1.75
N GLY A 264 10.13 13.91 -0.69
CA GLY A 264 10.70 12.58 -0.83
C GLY A 264 9.70 11.57 -1.39
N ALA A 265 8.46 11.58 -0.90
CA ALA A 265 7.41 10.68 -1.40
C ALA A 265 7.01 11.01 -2.85
N PHE A 266 6.90 12.30 -3.17
CA PHE A 266 6.59 12.75 -4.52
C PHE A 266 7.66 12.30 -5.52
N VAL A 267 8.95 12.48 -5.23
CA VAL A 267 10.04 12.06 -6.13
C VAL A 267 10.01 10.55 -6.37
N LYS A 268 9.88 9.73 -5.32
CA LYS A 268 9.77 8.26 -5.47
C LYS A 268 8.61 7.85 -6.39
N LEU A 269 7.45 8.49 -6.22
CA LEU A 269 6.28 8.20 -7.03
C LEU A 269 6.46 8.65 -8.48
N ILE A 270 7.07 9.81 -8.72
CA ILE A 270 7.40 10.29 -10.07
C ILE A 270 8.34 9.33 -10.77
N ASP A 271 9.46 8.95 -10.15
CA ASP A 271 10.45 8.05 -10.73
C ASP A 271 9.81 6.70 -11.13
N TYR A 272 8.93 6.19 -10.26
CA TYR A 272 8.16 4.99 -10.55
C TYR A 272 7.23 5.16 -11.77
N LEU A 273 6.41 6.21 -11.80
CA LEU A 273 5.49 6.48 -12.92
C LEU A 273 6.25 6.68 -14.24
N GLU A 274 7.41 7.31 -14.20
CA GLU A 274 8.29 7.45 -15.36
C GLU A 274 8.86 6.10 -15.82
N SER A 275 9.28 5.25 -14.88
CA SER A 275 9.84 3.93 -15.20
C SER A 275 8.83 2.97 -15.82
N LYS A 276 7.54 3.07 -15.44
CA LYS A 276 6.46 2.19 -15.91
C LYS A 276 5.73 2.71 -17.15
N GLY A 277 5.86 4.00 -17.44
CA GLY A 277 4.94 4.72 -18.32
C GLY A 277 3.63 5.01 -17.59
N ILE A 278 3.32 6.29 -17.41
CA ILE A 278 2.22 6.75 -16.55
C ILE A 278 0.86 6.19 -16.99
N GLU A 279 0.67 6.02 -18.29
CA GLU A 279 -0.53 5.48 -18.93
C GLU A 279 -0.75 3.99 -18.62
N ASN A 280 0.31 3.29 -18.23
CA ASN A 280 0.24 1.88 -17.85
C ASN A 280 -0.12 1.69 -16.37
N VAL A 281 -0.21 2.77 -15.59
CA VAL A 281 -0.46 2.74 -14.14
C VAL A 281 -1.86 3.27 -13.83
N LYS A 282 -2.56 2.58 -12.92
CA LYS A 282 -3.85 3.00 -12.40
C LYS A 282 -3.73 3.53 -10.97
N LEU A 283 -4.54 4.51 -10.62
CA LEU A 283 -4.77 4.90 -9.23
C LEU A 283 -6.12 4.33 -8.78
N VAL A 284 -6.12 3.60 -7.65
CA VAL A 284 -7.35 3.08 -7.05
C VAL A 284 -7.54 3.71 -5.67
N ILE A 285 -8.67 4.40 -5.49
CA ILE A 285 -9.03 5.06 -4.24
C ILE A 285 -10.13 4.27 -3.55
N SER A 286 -9.92 3.94 -2.28
CA SER A 286 -10.90 3.29 -1.40
C SER A 286 -10.91 3.92 -0.01
N GLU A 287 -11.86 3.49 0.83
CA GLU A 287 -12.08 4.04 2.16
C GLU A 287 -12.12 2.90 3.19
N ASN A 288 -11.37 3.05 4.28
CA ASN A 288 -11.39 2.15 5.43
C ASN A 288 -11.05 2.96 6.70
N TYR A 289 -11.95 3.85 7.09
CA TYR A 289 -11.74 4.76 8.21
C TYR A 289 -11.57 3.98 9.52
N GLU A 290 -10.62 4.42 10.34
CA GLU A 290 -10.49 3.91 11.70
C GLU A 290 -11.76 4.25 12.48
N LYS A 291 -12.35 3.24 13.13
CA LYS A 291 -13.46 3.46 14.05
C LYS A 291 -12.92 4.26 15.24
N ILE A 292 -13.31 5.52 15.33
CA ILE A 292 -13.10 6.29 16.55
C ILE A 292 -14.16 5.80 17.53
N ASP A 293 -13.75 5.03 18.54
CA ASP A 293 -14.59 4.79 19.71
C ASP A 293 -14.96 6.16 20.28
N LYS A 294 -16.27 6.46 20.24
CA LYS A 294 -16.85 7.71 20.76
C LYS A 294 -16.93 7.66 22.27
#